data_AF-A0A1I7K1R1-F1
#
_entry.id   AF-A0A1I7K1R1-F1
#
_cell.length_a   1.000
_cell.length_b   1.000
_cell.length_c   1.000
_cell.angle_alpha   90.00
_cell.angle_beta   90.00
_cell.angle_gamma   90.00
#
_symmetry.space_group_name_H-M   'P 1'
#
loop_
_entity.id
_entity.type
_entity.pdbx_description
1 polymer ?
#
loop_
_entity_poly.entity_id
_entity_poly.type
_entity_poly.pdbx_seq_one_letter_code
_entity_poly.pdbx_strand_id
1 'polypeptide(L)'
;MAFRPLRQHGFTLIEALVALLVLSIGLLGVAAMQLEALKSAHAAYQRSIASLAAQDAQERLWGQLALDGGACPTWANANDIGGVDVTSWDASWAEYLPDFNSDEAGTGGSVTAVVPNNECEFSITVSWSEGRFSDEGNPEFNYTVRLTGE
;
A
#
# COMPACT_ATOMS: atom_id res chain seq x y z
N MET A 1 65.58 -28.37 7.79
CA MET A 1 64.30 -27.82 8.30
C MET A 1 63.19 -28.72 7.74
N ALA A 2 62.65 -29.64 8.55
CA ALA A 2 61.73 -30.67 8.07
C ALA A 2 60.28 -30.24 8.36
N PHE A 3 59.45 -30.11 7.31
CA PHE A 3 58.01 -29.94 7.45
C PHE A 3 57.42 -31.25 7.98
N ARG A 4 56.90 -31.24 9.21
CA ARG A 4 56.06 -32.33 9.72
C ARG A 4 54.70 -32.21 9.03
N PRO A 5 54.26 -33.21 8.24
CA PRO A 5 52.91 -33.20 7.71
C PRO A 5 51.94 -33.41 8.89
N LEU A 6 51.04 -32.45 9.08
CA LEU A 6 49.91 -32.59 9.99
C LEU A 6 49.05 -33.76 9.48
N ARG A 7 48.76 -34.72 10.35
CA ARG A 7 47.85 -35.85 10.06
C ARG A 7 46.47 -35.29 9.72
N GLN A 8 46.13 -35.23 8.44
CA GLN A 8 44.76 -35.01 7.99
C GLN A 8 43.90 -36.19 8.45
N HIS A 9 43.06 -35.97 9.44
CA HIS A 9 41.96 -36.88 9.73
C HIS A 9 40.89 -36.58 8.69
N GLY A 10 40.61 -37.55 7.82
CA GLY A 10 39.61 -37.41 6.76
C GLY A 10 38.24 -37.10 7.37
N PHE A 11 37.54 -36.15 6.77
CA PHE A 11 36.15 -35.82 7.09
C PHE A 11 35.31 -37.10 7.09
N THR A 12 34.58 -37.34 8.17
CA THR A 12 33.67 -38.50 8.19
C THR A 12 32.48 -38.21 7.26
N LEU A 13 31.94 -39.22 6.57
CA LEU A 13 30.78 -39.04 5.67
C LEU A 13 29.56 -38.46 6.43
N ILE A 14 29.46 -38.75 7.73
CA ILE A 14 28.40 -38.23 8.60
C ILE A 14 28.60 -36.74 8.92
N GLU A 15 29.83 -36.26 9.02
CA GLU A 15 30.14 -34.84 9.26
C GLU A 15 29.76 -33.98 8.06
N ALA A 16 30.02 -34.45 6.84
CA ALA A 16 29.57 -33.78 5.61
C ALA A 16 28.04 -33.76 5.49
N LEU A 17 27.36 -34.85 5.84
CA LEU A 17 25.89 -34.90 5.85
C LEU A 17 25.28 -33.94 6.88
N VAL A 18 25.85 -33.86 8.08
CA VAL A 18 25.41 -32.92 9.12
C VAL A 18 25.65 -31.48 8.67
N ALA A 19 26.81 -31.17 8.05
CA ALA A 19 27.08 -29.85 7.51
C ALA A 19 26.08 -29.44 6.41
N LEU A 20 25.76 -30.35 5.49
CA LEU A 20 24.74 -30.11 4.46
C LEU A 20 23.33 -29.94 5.04
N LEU A 21 22.99 -30.68 6.09
CA LEU A 21 21.71 -30.54 6.80
C LEU A 21 21.58 -29.17 7.47
N VAL A 22 22.62 -28.73 8.19
CA VAL A 22 22.60 -27.41 8.84
C VAL A 22 22.56 -26.30 7.80
N LEU A 23 23.32 -26.44 6.71
CA LEU A 23 23.33 -25.48 5.60
C LEU A 23 21.97 -25.40 4.89
N SER A 24 21.30 -26.52 4.66
CA SER A 24 19.99 -26.52 3.99
C SER A 24 18.91 -25.85 4.86
N ILE A 25 18.92 -26.09 6.18
CA ILE A 25 18.04 -25.38 7.13
C ILE A 25 18.33 -23.88 7.13
N GLY A 26 19.61 -23.49 7.12
CA GLY A 26 20.01 -22.08 7.05
C GLY A 26 19.52 -21.38 5.78
N LEU A 27 19.66 -22.03 4.63
CA LEU A 27 19.18 -21.49 3.35
C LEU A 27 17.66 -21.36 3.29
N LEU A 28 16.91 -22.33 3.84
CA LEU A 28 15.45 -22.24 3.96
C LEU A 28 15.03 -21.06 4.84
N GLY A 29 15.74 -20.81 5.94
CA GLY A 29 15.51 -19.64 6.79
C GLY A 29 15.71 -18.33 6.04
N VAL A 30 16.78 -18.21 5.24
CA VAL A 30 17.02 -17.02 4.41
C VAL A 30 15.96 -16.85 3.33
N ALA A 31 15.54 -17.93 2.67
CA ALA A 31 14.48 -17.88 1.67
C ALA A 31 13.14 -17.40 2.27
N ALA A 32 12.79 -17.88 3.47
CA ALA A 32 11.60 -17.40 4.18
C ALA A 32 11.68 -15.90 4.49
N MET A 33 12.84 -15.41 4.96
CA MET A 33 13.05 -13.97 5.19
C MET A 33 12.94 -13.15 3.90
N GLN A 34 13.46 -13.65 2.78
CA GLN A 34 13.34 -12.98 1.49
C GLN A 34 11.89 -12.88 1.02
N LEU A 35 11.09 -13.93 1.23
CA LEU A 35 9.67 -13.90 0.90
C LEU A 35 8.92 -12.88 1.75
N GLU A 36 9.18 -12.83 3.06
CA GLU A 36 8.58 -11.81 3.94
C GLU A 36 9.02 -10.38 3.56
N ALA A 37 10.29 -10.19 3.21
CA ALA A 37 10.77 -8.91 2.71
C ALA A 37 10.03 -8.48 1.43
N LEU A 38 9.83 -9.40 0.48
CA LEU A 38 9.10 -9.13 -0.76
C LEU A 38 7.63 -8.76 -0.48
N LYS A 39 6.95 -9.47 0.43
CA LYS A 39 5.58 -9.14 0.86
C LYS A 39 5.52 -7.73 1.44
N SER A 40 6.44 -7.41 2.36
CA SER A 40 6.48 -6.10 2.99
C SER A 40 6.72 -4.96 1.99
N ALA A 41 7.60 -5.19 1.01
CA ALA A 41 7.88 -4.23 -0.06
C ALA A 41 6.66 -4.02 -0.97
N HIS A 42 5.92 -5.09 -1.27
CA HIS A 42 4.69 -5.01 -2.07
C HIS A 42 3.60 -4.20 -1.35
N ALA A 43 3.37 -4.48 -0.06
CA ALA A 43 2.41 -3.73 0.74
C ALA A 43 2.82 -2.25 0.89
N ALA A 44 4.11 -1.95 1.02
CA ALA A 44 4.61 -0.58 1.04
C ALA A 44 4.41 0.15 -0.31
N TYR A 45 4.58 -0.57 -1.42
CA TYR A 45 4.34 -0.06 -2.76
C TYR A 45 2.87 0.31 -2.98
N GLN A 46 1.94 -0.57 -2.60
CA GLN A 46 0.50 -0.27 -2.71
C GLN A 46 0.10 0.95 -1.86
N ARG A 47 0.59 1.04 -0.61
CA ARG A 47 0.37 2.23 0.24
C ARG A 47 0.91 3.51 -0.40
N SER A 48 2.06 3.43 -1.08
CA SER A 48 2.62 4.58 -1.80
C SER A 48 1.70 5.03 -2.94
N ILE A 49 1.14 4.10 -3.71
CA ILE A 49 0.16 4.43 -4.77
C ILE A 49 -1.12 5.03 -4.17
N ALA A 50 -1.66 4.46 -3.09
CA ALA A 50 -2.82 4.99 -2.40
C ALA A 50 -2.59 6.42 -1.89
N SER A 51 -1.38 6.72 -1.40
CA SER A 51 -1.02 8.08 -1.01
C SER A 51 -0.97 9.05 -2.19
N LEU A 52 -0.47 8.61 -3.35
CA LEU A 52 -0.46 9.43 -4.56
C LEU A 52 -1.88 9.72 -5.05
N ALA A 53 -2.78 8.73 -4.97
CA ALA A 53 -4.19 8.93 -5.29
C ALA A 53 -4.82 9.98 -4.35
N ALA A 54 -4.61 9.86 -3.03
CA ALA A 54 -5.11 10.86 -2.07
C ALA A 54 -4.58 12.28 -2.36
N GLN A 55 -3.32 12.40 -2.77
CA GLN A 55 -2.72 13.69 -3.16
C GLN A 55 -3.33 14.25 -4.45
N ASP A 56 -3.56 13.43 -5.49
CA ASP A 56 -4.24 13.86 -6.71
C ASP A 56 -5.67 14.34 -6.43
N ALA A 57 -6.39 13.65 -5.55
CA ALA A 57 -7.72 14.08 -5.10
C ALA A 57 -7.66 15.43 -4.37
N GLN A 58 -6.69 15.62 -3.47
CA GLN A 58 -6.46 16.91 -2.82
C GLN A 58 -6.19 18.02 -3.85
N GLU A 59 -5.29 17.81 -4.81
CA GLU A 59 -4.92 18.81 -5.82
C GLU A 59 -6.12 19.26 -6.65
N ARG A 60 -7.01 18.32 -7.00
CA ARG A 60 -8.28 18.60 -7.69
C ARG A 60 -9.22 19.46 -6.86
N LEU A 61 -9.35 19.17 -5.56
CA LEU A 61 -10.16 19.99 -4.64
C LEU A 61 -9.58 21.41 -4.49
N TRP A 62 -8.25 21.56 -4.41
CA TRP A 62 -7.59 22.87 -4.43
C TRP A 62 -7.86 23.62 -5.74
N GLY A 63 -7.80 22.92 -6.88
CA GLY A 63 -8.11 23.49 -8.19
C GLY A 63 -9.53 24.03 -8.26
N GLN A 64 -10.51 23.25 -7.76
CA GLN A 64 -11.91 23.69 -7.70
C GLN A 64 -12.10 24.88 -6.76
N LEU A 65 -11.49 24.86 -5.57
CA LEU A 65 -11.54 25.98 -4.63
C LEU A 65 -11.03 27.29 -5.28
N ALA A 66 -9.96 27.20 -6.07
CA ALA A 66 -9.43 28.36 -6.80
C ALA A 66 -10.39 28.88 -7.88
N LEU A 67 -11.11 27.99 -8.57
CA LEU A 67 -12.11 28.36 -9.58
C LEU A 67 -13.35 29.01 -8.95
N ASP A 68 -13.74 28.55 -7.76
CA ASP A 68 -14.88 29.07 -6.99
C ASP A 68 -14.54 30.32 -6.17
N GLY A 69 -13.37 30.92 -6.41
CA GLY A 69 -12.95 32.17 -5.77
C GLY A 69 -12.67 32.05 -4.27
N GLY A 70 -12.22 30.87 -3.82
CA GLY A 70 -11.95 30.59 -2.40
C GLY A 70 -13.19 30.14 -1.62
N ALA A 71 -14.36 30.10 -2.25
CA ALA A 71 -15.56 29.58 -1.63
C ALA A 71 -15.46 28.07 -1.48
N CYS A 72 -15.49 27.60 -0.24
CA CYS A 72 -15.50 26.17 0.01
C CYS A 72 -16.77 25.55 -0.56
N PRO A 73 -16.63 24.51 -1.38
CA PRO A 73 -17.77 23.98 -2.11
C PRO A 73 -18.75 23.29 -1.14
N THR A 74 -20.03 23.68 -1.20
CA THR A 74 -21.10 23.25 -0.27
C THR A 74 -21.86 22.04 -0.84
N TRP A 75 -21.21 20.91 -1.05
CA TRP A 75 -21.88 19.75 -1.65
C TRP A 75 -22.60 18.93 -0.59
N ALA A 76 -23.89 18.70 -0.85
CA ALA A 76 -24.75 17.87 0.00
C ALA A 76 -24.38 16.37 -0.05
N ASN A 77 -23.58 15.94 -1.02
CA ASN A 77 -23.13 14.55 -1.17
C ASN A 77 -21.68 14.53 -1.67
N ALA A 78 -20.81 13.89 -0.91
CA ALA A 78 -19.38 13.76 -1.14
C ALA A 78 -19.05 12.73 -2.25
N ASN A 79 -19.53 13.01 -3.46
CA ASN A 79 -19.30 12.19 -4.66
C ASN A 79 -18.54 12.97 -5.75
N ASP A 80 -17.95 14.11 -5.42
CA ASP A 80 -17.22 14.96 -6.38
C ASP A 80 -15.82 15.31 -5.84
N ILE A 81 -14.80 15.04 -6.65
CA ILE A 81 -13.40 15.41 -6.41
C ILE A 81 -12.99 16.40 -7.50
N GLY A 82 -13.08 17.70 -7.20
CA GLY A 82 -12.60 18.76 -8.08
C GLY A 82 -13.44 18.98 -9.35
N GLY A 83 -14.76 18.81 -9.27
CA GLY A 83 -15.68 18.94 -10.40
C GLY A 83 -15.81 17.66 -11.26
N VAL A 84 -15.34 16.53 -10.76
CA VAL A 84 -15.32 15.21 -11.39
C VAL A 84 -15.93 14.19 -10.43
N ASP A 85 -16.87 13.38 -10.92
CA ASP A 85 -17.50 12.31 -10.14
C ASP A 85 -16.45 11.33 -9.59
N VAL A 86 -16.53 11.03 -8.30
CA VAL A 86 -15.65 10.09 -7.57
C VAL A 86 -15.52 8.78 -8.34
N THR A 87 -16.61 8.28 -8.92
CA THR A 87 -16.60 7.00 -9.67
C THR A 87 -15.69 7.05 -10.91
N SER A 88 -15.61 8.21 -11.58
CA SER A 88 -14.79 8.39 -12.77
C SER A 88 -13.31 8.63 -12.42
N TRP A 89 -13.06 9.26 -11.27
CA TRP A 89 -11.74 9.38 -10.70
C TRP A 89 -11.23 8.01 -10.23
N ASP A 90 -12.09 7.21 -9.58
CA ASP A 90 -11.77 5.85 -9.14
C ASP A 90 -11.37 4.96 -10.32
N ALA A 91 -12.11 5.05 -11.43
CA ALA A 91 -11.79 4.32 -12.66
C ALA A 91 -10.41 4.66 -13.24
N SER A 92 -9.89 5.88 -13.01
CA SER A 92 -8.56 6.28 -13.47
C SER A 92 -7.42 5.63 -12.65
N TRP A 93 -7.70 5.25 -11.41
CA TRP A 93 -6.74 4.63 -10.50
C TRP A 93 -6.85 3.11 -10.43
N ALA A 94 -7.93 2.52 -10.94
CA ALA A 94 -8.16 1.07 -10.98
C ALA A 94 -7.07 0.27 -11.72
N GLU A 95 -6.36 0.88 -12.67
CA GLU A 95 -5.21 0.23 -13.35
C GLU A 95 -3.99 0.09 -12.42
N TYR A 96 -3.83 1.02 -11.47
CA TYR A 96 -2.66 1.06 -10.57
C TYR A 96 -2.93 0.37 -9.23
N LEU A 97 -4.19 0.36 -8.81
CA LEU A 97 -4.67 -0.33 -7.61
C LEU A 97 -5.71 -1.37 -8.06
N PRO A 98 -5.30 -2.64 -8.24
CA PRO A 98 -6.23 -3.72 -8.51
C PRO A 98 -7.27 -3.80 -7.37
N ASP A 99 -8.54 -3.96 -7.73
CA ASP A 99 -9.68 -4.03 -6.78
C ASP A 99 -10.03 -2.71 -6.05
N PHE A 100 -9.58 -1.58 -6.62
CA PHE A 100 -9.97 -0.24 -6.19
C PHE A 100 -11.38 0.18 -6.61
N ASN A 101 -12.04 -0.59 -7.49
CA ASN A 101 -13.30 -0.22 -8.14
C ASN A 101 -14.46 -1.20 -7.81
N SER A 102 -14.23 -2.28 -7.08
CA SER A 102 -15.23 -3.34 -6.95
C SER A 102 -16.40 -2.95 -6.03
N ASP A 103 -17.46 -2.49 -6.69
CA ASP A 103 -18.84 -2.39 -6.21
C ASP A 103 -19.47 -3.75 -5.85
N GLU A 104 -18.73 -4.85 -5.86
CA GLU A 104 -19.21 -6.17 -5.45
C GLU A 104 -18.98 -6.34 -3.94
N ALA A 105 -19.98 -5.93 -3.14
CA ALA A 105 -20.14 -6.19 -1.70
C ALA A 105 -19.40 -5.26 -0.71
N GLY A 106 -19.09 -4.01 -1.05
CA GLY A 106 -18.47 -3.07 -0.09
C GLY A 106 -17.09 -3.53 0.39
N THR A 107 -16.44 -4.36 -0.45
CA THR A 107 -15.13 -4.96 -0.20
C THR A 107 -14.10 -4.47 -1.25
N GLY A 108 -14.47 -3.51 -2.09
CA GLY A 108 -13.54 -2.75 -2.91
C GLY A 108 -12.96 -1.56 -2.15
N GLY A 109 -11.81 -1.10 -2.61
CA GLY A 109 -11.37 0.24 -2.28
C GLY A 109 -12.41 1.29 -2.67
N SER A 110 -12.58 2.34 -1.89
CA SER A 110 -13.46 3.46 -2.24
C SER A 110 -12.91 4.73 -1.63
N VAL A 111 -12.91 5.84 -2.38
CA VAL A 111 -12.85 7.16 -1.76
C VAL A 111 -14.19 7.52 -1.18
N THR A 112 -14.41 7.05 0.05
CA THR A 112 -15.66 7.29 0.75
C THR A 112 -15.59 8.65 1.45
N ALA A 113 -16.27 9.60 0.83
CA ALA A 113 -16.70 10.86 1.41
C ALA A 113 -15.59 11.82 1.83
N VAL A 114 -15.31 12.75 0.92
CA VAL A 114 -14.69 14.02 1.22
C VAL A 114 -15.62 14.85 2.16
N VAL A 115 -15.91 14.48 3.40
CA VAL A 115 -16.96 15.20 4.19
C VAL A 115 -16.50 16.62 4.53
N PRO A 116 -17.10 17.71 3.99
CA PRO A 116 -16.81 19.05 4.46
C PRO A 116 -17.33 19.19 5.90
N ASN A 117 -16.45 19.57 6.82
CA ASN A 117 -16.91 20.23 8.05
C ASN A 117 -17.15 21.74 7.79
N ASN A 118 -17.61 22.46 8.81
CA ASN A 118 -17.86 23.90 8.71
C ASN A 118 -16.58 24.74 8.45
N GLU A 119 -15.39 24.13 8.43
CA GLU A 119 -14.08 24.78 8.28
C GLU A 119 -13.32 24.35 7.00
N CYS A 120 -14.01 23.78 6.01
CA CYS A 120 -13.40 23.33 4.76
C CYS A 120 -12.31 22.25 4.94
N GLU A 121 -12.49 21.42 5.97
CA GLU A 121 -11.74 20.19 6.14
C GLU A 121 -12.40 19.06 5.38
N PHE A 122 -11.58 18.26 4.72
CA PHE A 122 -11.97 17.21 3.81
C PHE A 122 -11.21 15.94 4.18
N SER A 123 -11.93 14.85 4.44
CA SER A 123 -11.32 13.55 4.69
C SER A 123 -11.31 12.72 3.41
N ILE A 124 -10.13 12.38 2.90
CA ILE A 124 -9.98 11.51 1.73
C ILE A 124 -9.59 10.13 2.27
N THR A 125 -10.55 9.21 2.31
CA THR A 125 -10.30 7.84 2.77
C THR A 125 -10.05 6.96 1.56
N VAL A 126 -8.85 6.43 1.38
CA VAL A 126 -8.51 5.51 0.29
C VAL A 126 -8.42 4.09 0.87
N SER A 127 -9.38 3.23 0.56
CA SER A 127 -9.25 1.79 0.82
C SER A 127 -8.83 1.04 -0.45
N TRP A 128 -8.29 -0.17 -0.32
CA TRP A 128 -8.13 -1.13 -1.42
C TRP A 128 -8.21 -2.54 -0.88
N SER A 129 -8.56 -3.51 -1.72
CA SER A 129 -8.51 -4.91 -1.31
C SER A 129 -7.10 -5.47 -1.54
N GLU A 130 -6.64 -6.33 -0.64
CA GLU A 130 -5.46 -7.15 -0.87
C GLU A 130 -5.86 -8.62 -0.93
N GLY A 131 -6.31 -9.08 -2.10
CA GLY A 131 -6.86 -10.43 -2.33
C GLY A 131 -5.93 -11.62 -2.01
N ARG A 132 -4.71 -11.39 -1.53
CA ARG A 132 -3.80 -12.43 -1.01
C ARG A 132 -3.91 -12.66 0.50
N PHE A 133 -4.56 -11.74 1.24
CA PHE A 133 -4.70 -11.76 2.69
C PHE A 133 -6.15 -11.57 3.15
N SER A 134 -7.11 -12.21 2.46
CA SER A 134 -8.56 -12.03 2.62
C SER A 134 -9.15 -12.27 4.03
N ASP A 135 -8.34 -12.72 4.99
CA ASP A 135 -8.75 -12.94 6.39
C ASP A 135 -8.48 -11.71 7.29
N GLU A 136 -7.61 -10.79 6.87
CA GLU A 136 -7.45 -9.46 7.48
C GLU A 136 -8.26 -8.48 6.62
N GLY A 137 -9.19 -7.75 7.22
CA GLY A 137 -10.04 -6.80 6.49
C GLY A 137 -9.25 -5.86 5.58
N ASN A 138 -9.92 -5.27 4.59
CA ASN A 138 -9.27 -4.46 3.57
C ASN A 138 -8.34 -3.39 4.17
N PRO A 139 -7.09 -3.26 3.67
CA PRO A 139 -6.24 -2.16 4.07
C PRO A 139 -6.91 -0.82 3.77
N GLU A 140 -6.98 0.03 4.79
CA GLU A 140 -7.54 1.37 4.73
C GLU A 140 -6.45 2.40 5.00
N PHE A 141 -6.36 3.41 4.14
CA PHE A 141 -5.49 4.57 4.29
C PHE A 141 -6.35 5.83 4.38
N ASN A 142 -6.46 6.39 5.58
CA ASN A 142 -7.20 7.63 5.77
C ASN A 142 -6.26 8.84 5.67
N TYR A 143 -6.58 9.76 4.77
CA TYR A 143 -5.82 10.99 4.52
C TYR A 143 -6.71 12.20 4.71
N THR A 144 -6.54 12.91 5.82
CA THR A 144 -7.32 14.13 6.11
C THR A 144 -6.56 15.36 5.62
N VAL A 145 -7.21 16.19 4.81
CA VAL A 145 -6.68 17.45 4.32
C VAL A 145 -7.60 18.59 4.73
N ARG A 146 -7.01 19.69 5.24
CA ARG A 146 -7.74 20.92 5.48
C ARG A 146 -7.41 21.92 4.38
N LEU A 147 -8.42 22.36 3.62
CA LEU A 147 -8.26 23.48 2.69
C LEU A 147 -8.53 24.76 3.48
N THR A 148 -7.54 25.63 3.60
CA THR A 148 -7.78 26.97 4.14
C THR A 148 -8.33 27.84 3.02
N GLY A 149 -9.66 28.03 3.00
CA GLY A 149 -10.29 29.11 2.26
C GLY A 149 -10.04 30.44 3.00
N GLU A 150 -9.76 31.51 2.24
CA GLU A 150 -9.62 32.87 2.76
C GLU A 150 -10.96 33.61 2.78
#